data_AF-A0A1G6VYV2-F1
#
_entry.id   AF-A0A1G6VYV2-F1
#
_cell.length_a   1.000
_cell.length_b   1.000
_cell.length_c   1.000
_cell.angle_alpha   90.00
_cell.angle_beta   90.00
_cell.angle_gamma   90.00
#
_symmetry.space_group_name_H-M   'P 1'
#
loop_
_entity.id
_entity.type
_entity.pdbx_description
1 polymer ?
#
loop_
_entity_poly.entity_id
_entity_poly.type
_entity_poly.pdbx_seq_one_letter_code
_entity_poly.pdbx_strand_id
1 'polypeptide(L)'
;MNGSGGYSPAMAVYDSDLQAAVDATSVAKDARATEDLVGYLRDQLAEREIETSDEEWLQRTVAAIEADPNYMIEDEPSDYVSPKREV
;
A
#
# COMPACT_ATOMS: atom_id res chain seq x y z
N MET A 1 -29.52 -19.58 -21.18
CA MET A 1 -28.65 -20.03 -20.07
C MET A 1 -28.49 -18.83 -19.16
N ASN A 2 -29.19 -18.86 -18.03
CA ASN A 2 -29.18 -17.81 -17.00
C ASN A 2 -27.95 -18.00 -16.11
N GLY A 3 -27.26 -16.92 -15.76
CA GLY A 3 -26.11 -16.94 -14.86
C GLY A 3 -25.36 -15.63 -14.82
N SER A 4 -26.06 -14.53 -14.54
CA SER A 4 -25.46 -13.30 -14.04
C SER A 4 -24.75 -13.58 -12.72
N GLY A 5 -23.56 -13.02 -12.50
CA GLY A 5 -22.95 -13.01 -11.17
C GLY A 5 -21.53 -13.57 -11.15
N GLY A 6 -20.58 -12.68 -11.36
CA GLY A 6 -19.17 -12.95 -11.19
C GLY A 6 -18.37 -11.67 -11.16
N TYR A 7 -18.86 -10.64 -10.44
CA TYR A 7 -17.91 -9.78 -9.75
C TYR A 7 -17.21 -10.73 -8.77
N SER A 8 -16.13 -11.37 -9.23
CA SER A 8 -15.09 -11.76 -8.29
C SER A 8 -14.71 -10.43 -7.65
N PRO A 9 -14.96 -10.18 -6.35
CA PRO A 9 -14.18 -9.14 -5.71
C PRO A 9 -12.75 -9.51 -6.08
N ALA A 10 -12.02 -8.60 -6.73
CA ALA A 10 -10.58 -8.70 -6.76
C ALA A 10 -10.23 -8.94 -5.28
N MET A 11 -9.93 -10.20 -4.94
CA MET A 11 -9.41 -10.54 -3.63
C MET A 11 -8.25 -9.59 -3.52
N ALA A 12 -8.32 -8.58 -2.63
CA ALA A 12 -7.25 -7.63 -2.40
C ALA A 12 -5.97 -8.46 -2.40
N VAL A 13 -5.20 -8.39 -3.48
CA VAL A 13 -4.04 -9.25 -3.63
C VAL A 13 -3.07 -8.54 -2.75
N TYR A 14 -3.01 -9.01 -1.51
CA TYR A 14 -2.19 -8.42 -0.50
C TYR A 14 -0.76 -8.57 -0.95
N ASP A 15 -0.23 -7.52 -1.57
CA ASP A 15 1.12 -7.55 -2.04
C ASP A 15 2.03 -7.42 -0.82
N SER A 16 2.84 -8.46 -0.62
CA SER A 16 3.69 -8.55 0.56
C SER A 16 4.69 -7.40 0.61
N ASP A 17 5.06 -6.84 -0.55
CA ASP A 17 5.98 -5.72 -0.67
C ASP A 17 5.29 -4.40 -0.31
N LEU A 18 4.02 -4.20 -0.70
CA LEU A 18 3.20 -3.08 -0.22
C LEU A 18 3.14 -3.08 1.31
N GLN A 19 2.76 -4.20 1.93
CA GLN A 19 2.65 -4.27 3.40
C GLN A 19 4.00 -4.07 4.09
N ALA A 20 5.09 -4.59 3.50
CA ALA A 20 6.42 -4.39 4.04
C ALA A 20 6.85 -2.91 4.01
N ALA A 21 6.44 -2.13 3.01
CA ALA A 21 6.71 -0.70 2.96
C ALA A 21 5.92 0.07 4.05
N VAL A 22 4.66 -0.31 4.27
CA VAL A 22 3.81 0.28 5.32
C VAL A 22 4.31 -0.06 6.72
N ASP A 23 4.73 -1.31 6.95
CA ASP A 23 5.31 -1.73 8.23
C ASP A 23 6.61 -0.97 8.54
N ALA A 24 7.51 -0.85 7.54
CA ALA A 24 8.73 -0.07 7.67
C ALA A 24 8.45 1.42 7.99
N THR A 25 7.42 2.00 7.35
CA THR A 25 7.00 3.38 7.61
C THR A 25 6.45 3.54 9.03
N SER A 26 5.69 2.57 9.53
CA SER A 26 5.20 2.55 10.91
C SER A 26 6.35 2.51 11.92
N VAL A 27 7.35 1.65 11.69
CA VAL A 27 8.56 1.58 12.52
C VAL A 27 9.32 2.91 12.48
N ALA A 28 9.46 3.53 11.31
CA ALA A 28 10.13 4.82 11.16
C ALA A 28 9.40 5.95 11.91
N LYS A 29 8.06 5.97 11.88
CA LYS A 29 7.23 6.87 12.69
C LYS A 29 7.46 6.66 14.18
N ASP A 30 7.38 5.42 14.66
CA ASP A 30 7.57 5.09 16.08
C ASP A 30 8.96 5.53 16.59
N ALA A 31 9.99 5.27 15.79
CA ALA A 31 11.35 5.70 16.05
C ALA A 31 11.56 7.23 15.89
N ARG A 32 10.56 7.97 15.38
CA ARG A 32 10.65 9.39 15.00
C ARG A 32 11.85 9.66 14.07
N ALA A 33 12.12 8.73 13.16
CA ALA A 33 13.25 8.80 12.24
C ALA A 33 13.08 9.86 11.15
N THR A 34 11.83 10.20 10.80
CA THR A 34 11.48 11.24 9.82
C THR A 34 10.20 11.97 10.22
N GLU A 35 10.09 13.23 9.83
CA GLU A 35 8.84 14.03 9.91
C GLU A 35 8.02 13.90 8.61
N ASP A 36 8.64 13.50 7.50
CA ASP A 36 8.01 13.27 6.21
C ASP A 36 7.77 11.76 5.99
N LEU A 37 6.65 11.27 6.54
CA LEU A 37 6.25 9.87 6.39
C LEU A 37 5.75 9.55 4.98
N VAL A 38 5.21 10.52 4.25
CA VAL A 38 4.72 10.33 2.88
C VAL A 38 5.89 10.10 1.93
N GLY A 39 6.93 10.94 2.00
CA GLY A 39 8.15 10.73 1.23
C GLY A 39 8.86 9.44 1.62
N TYR A 40 8.89 9.10 2.91
CA TYR A 40 9.47 7.83 3.37
C TYR A 40 8.73 6.61 2.84
N LEU A 41 7.39 6.59 2.90
CA LEU A 41 6.58 5.52 2.34
C LEU A 41 6.82 5.35 0.84
N ARG A 42 6.90 6.46 0.10
CA ARG A 42 7.19 6.45 -1.33
C ARG A 42 8.59 5.90 -1.63
N ASP A 43 9.60 6.24 -0.82
CA ASP A 43 10.95 5.69 -0.94
C ASP A 43 10.95 4.18 -0.66
N GLN A 44 10.26 3.74 0.39
CA GLN A 44 10.11 2.31 0.71
C GLN A 44 9.42 1.51 -0.40
N LEU A 45 8.43 2.11 -1.07
CA LEU A 45 7.79 1.49 -2.24
C LEU A 45 8.78 1.40 -3.41
N ALA A 46 9.53 2.47 -3.69
CA ALA A 46 10.52 2.49 -4.76
C ALA A 46 11.67 1.47 -4.55
N GLU A 47 12.12 1.27 -3.31
CA GLU A 47 13.09 0.22 -2.95
C GLU A 47 12.61 -1.19 -3.29
N ARG A 48 11.30 -1.38 -3.42
CA ARG A 48 10.63 -2.64 -3.74
C ARG A 48 10.13 -2.68 -5.19
N GLU A 49 10.63 -1.78 -6.03
CA GLU A 49 10.25 -1.66 -7.44
C GLU A 49 8.75 -1.33 -7.63
N ILE A 50 8.13 -0.70 -6.62
CA ILE A 50 6.75 -0.23 -6.65
C ILE A 50 6.76 1.28 -6.80
N GLU A 51 6.32 1.76 -7.96
CA GLU A 51 6.08 3.17 -8.19
C GLU A 51 4.57 3.43 -8.16
N THR A 52 4.16 4.49 -7.47
CA THR A 52 2.78 4.94 -7.49
C THR A 52 2.73 6.46 -7.59
N SER A 53 1.81 6.94 -8.43
CA SER A 53 1.46 8.36 -8.52
C SER A 53 0.23 8.71 -7.66
N ASP A 54 -0.29 7.74 -6.90
CA ASP A 54 -1.47 7.92 -6.07
C ASP A 54 -1.12 8.62 -4.75
N GLU A 55 -1.05 9.95 -4.80
CA GLU A 55 -0.75 10.78 -3.63
C GLU A 55 -1.85 10.69 -2.55
N GLU A 56 -3.11 10.50 -2.94
CA GLU A 56 -4.23 10.38 -2.02
C GLU A 56 -4.12 9.09 -1.20
N TRP A 57 -3.76 7.98 -1.85
CA TRP A 57 -3.49 6.70 -1.20
C TRP A 57 -2.31 6.80 -0.23
N LEU A 58 -1.22 7.45 -0.64
CA LEU A 58 -0.05 7.64 0.23
C LEU A 58 -0.41 8.43 1.50
N GLN A 59 -1.12 9.54 1.36
CA GLN A 59 -1.55 10.36 2.50
C GLN A 59 -2.53 9.61 3.41
N ARG A 60 -3.50 8.90 2.83
CA ARG A 60 -4.46 8.09 3.58
C ARG A 60 -3.76 6.99 4.37
N THR A 61 -2.81 6.30 3.75
CA THR A 61 -2.02 5.23 4.37
C THR A 61 -1.19 5.76 5.53
N VAL A 62 -0.51 6.90 5.35
CA VAL A 62 0.21 7.56 6.43
C VAL A 62 -0.72 7.95 7.57
N ALA A 63 -1.87 8.57 7.28
CA ALA A 63 -2.85 8.93 8.31
C ALA A 63 -3.38 7.69 9.06
N ALA A 64 -3.51 6.55 8.37
CA ALA A 64 -3.89 5.28 8.98
C ALA A 64 -2.78 4.70 9.88
N ILE A 65 -1.51 4.73 9.45
CA ILE A 65 -0.34 4.39 10.27
C ILE A 65 -0.25 5.33 11.49
N GLU A 66 -0.61 6.60 11.31
CA GLU A 66 -0.62 7.59 12.39
C GLU A 66 -1.64 7.22 13.46
N ALA A 67 -2.84 6.80 13.04
CA ALA A 67 -3.92 6.35 13.91
C ALA A 67 -3.66 4.95 14.52
N ASP A 68 -3.09 4.03 13.75
CA ASP A 68 -2.82 2.65 14.14
C ASP A 68 -1.42 2.19 13.70
N PRO A 69 -0.47 1.94 14.63
CA PRO A 69 0.88 1.52 14.28
C PRO A 69 0.95 0.08 13.74
N ASN A 70 -0.11 -0.72 13.83
CA ASN A 70 -0.17 -2.06 13.26
C ASN A 70 -1.06 -2.08 12.01
N TYR A 71 -1.20 -0.91 11.34
CA TYR A 71 -2.10 -0.75 10.22
C TYR A 71 -1.77 -1.75 9.11
N MET A 72 -2.82 -2.44 8.69
CA MET A 72 -2.82 -3.37 7.59
C MET A 72 -3.49 -2.69 6.40
N ILE A 73 -2.81 -2.66 5.26
CA ILE A 73 -3.29 -2.10 4.00
C ILE A 73 -4.64 -2.73 3.62
N GLU A 74 -5.69 -1.91 3.60
CA GLU A 74 -7.03 -2.37 3.22
C GLU A 74 -7.29 -2.28 1.72
N ASP A 75 -6.52 -1.45 1.01
CA ASP A 75 -6.71 -1.12 -0.41
C ASP A 75 -5.36 -0.81 -1.06
N GLU A 76 -5.18 -1.17 -2.33
CA GLU A 76 -3.97 -0.92 -3.10
C GLU A 76 -4.03 0.48 -3.74
N PRO A 77 -2.89 1.11 -4.10
CA PRO A 77 -2.91 2.36 -4.86
C PRO A 77 -3.71 2.17 -6.16
N SER A 78 -4.47 3.19 -6.60
CA SER A 78 -5.33 3.04 -7.78
C SER A 78 -4.57 2.76 -9.08
N ASP A 79 -3.31 3.20 -9.15
CA ASP A 79 -2.38 2.99 -10.27
C ASP A 79 -1.47 1.75 -10.06
N TYR A 80 -1.67 1.00 -8.98
CA TYR A 80 -0.85 -0.17 -8.68
C TYR A 80 -1.09 -1.29 -9.69
N VAL A 81 -0.03 -1.68 -10.38
CA VAL A 81 -0.01 -2.85 -11.26
C VAL A 81 0.91 -3.87 -10.64
N SER A 82 0.34 -4.96 -10.10
CA SER A 82 1.15 -6.05 -9.56
C SER A 82 2.08 -6.59 -10.65
N PRO A 83 3.41 -6.65 -10.43
CA PRO A 83 4.35 -7.19 -11.41
C PRO A 83 4.12 -8.68 -11.72
N LYS A 84 3.30 -9.37 -10.92
CA LYS A 84 3.03 -10.82 -10.99
C LYS A 84 1.88 -11.24 -11.91
N ARG A 85 1.53 -10.46 -12.93
CA ARG A 85 0.50 -10.87 -13.89
C ARG A 85 0.86 -10.60 -15.35
N GLU A 86 2.06 -11.03 -15.74
CA GLU A 86 2.30 -11.44 -17.12
C GLU A 86 1.75 -12.85 -17.29
N VAL A 87 0.62 -12.99 -18.00
CA VAL A 87 0.10 -14.26 -18.54
C VAL A 87 0.45 -14.40 -20.01
#